data_AF-K4KDU5-F1
#
_entry.id   AF-K4KDU5-F1
#
_cell.length_a   1.000
_cell.length_b   1.000
_cell.length_c   1.000
_cell.angle_alpha   90.00
_cell.angle_beta   90.00
_cell.angle_gamma   90.00
#
_symmetry.space_group_name_H-M   'P 1'
#
loop_
_entity.id
_entity.type
_entity.pdbx_description
1 polymer ?
#
loop_
_entity_poly.entity_id
_entity_poly.type
_entity_poly.pdbx_seq_one_letter_code
_entity_poly.pdbx_strand_id
1 'polypeptide(L)'
;GPGCPVCVLPVGRIDEAIRLALLDDVILASYGDVLRVPASDNLSLIKARAEGADIRMVYSVDDALDLARKLPEREVVFLAIGFETTPP
;
A
#
# COMPACT_ATOMS: atom_id res chain seq x y z
N GLY A 1 8.74 -10.64 20.77
CA GLY A 1 9.07 -10.46 19.34
C GLY A 1 8.78 -9.03 18.92
N PRO A 2 9.06 -8.64 17.67
CA PRO A 2 8.67 -7.33 17.16
C PRO A 2 7.14 -7.24 17.14
N GLY A 3 6.55 -6.43 18.02
CA GLY A 3 5.09 -6.34 18.22
C GLY A 3 4.38 -5.40 17.25
N CYS A 4 5.07 -4.92 16.21
CA CYS A 4 4.58 -3.92 15.27
C CYS A 4 4.95 -4.37 13.84
N PRO A 5 3.99 -4.84 13.02
CA PRO A 5 4.28 -5.34 11.67
C PRO A 5 4.80 -4.24 10.74
N VAL A 6 4.31 -3.01 10.90
CA VAL A 6 4.76 -1.82 10.17
C VAL A 6 6.25 -1.54 10.45
N CYS A 7 6.66 -1.67 11.71
CA CYS A 7 8.01 -1.33 12.17
C CYS A 7 9.08 -2.31 11.65
N VAL A 8 8.67 -3.48 11.16
CA VAL A 8 9.55 -4.49 10.57
C VAL A 8 9.29 -4.71 9.08
N LEU A 9 8.51 -3.83 8.45
CA LEU A 9 8.24 -3.90 7.02
C LEU A 9 9.55 -3.66 6.25
N PRO A 10 10.00 -4.59 5.39
CA PRO A 10 11.23 -4.39 4.63
C PRO A 10 11.09 -3.21 3.66
N VAL A 11 12.10 -2.34 3.63
CA VAL A 11 12.16 -1.17 2.73
C VAL A 11 11.86 -1.54 1.28
N GLY A 12 12.49 -2.62 0.77
CA GLY A 12 12.27 -3.08 -0.60
C GLY A 12 10.82 -3.48 -0.92
N ARG A 13 10.01 -3.82 0.09
CA ARG A 13 8.59 -4.13 -0.08
C ARG A 13 7.76 -2.87 -0.31
N ILE A 14 8.19 -1.75 0.27
CA ILE A 14 7.61 -0.43 0.05
C ILE A 14 8.05 0.12 -1.30
N ASP A 15 9.32 -0.07 -1.67
CA ASP A 15 9.84 0.30 -2.99
C ASP A 15 9.05 -0.34 -4.12
N GLU A 16 8.77 -1.65 -4.00
CA GLU A 16 7.95 -2.36 -4.98
C GLU A 16 6.52 -1.82 -5.05
N ALA A 17 5.90 -1.54 -3.89
CA ALA A 17 4.57 -0.94 -3.83
C ALA A 17 4.53 0.46 -4.48
N ILE A 18 5.59 1.27 -4.31
CA ILE A 18 5.74 2.56 -4.98
C ILE A 18 5.84 2.37 -6.49
N ARG A 19 6.66 1.42 -6.97
CA ARG A 19 6.76 1.14 -8.41
C ARG A 19 5.42 0.71 -9.01
N LEU A 20 4.67 -0.14 -8.32
CA LEU A 20 3.33 -0.56 -8.76
C LEU A 20 2.37 0.62 -8.81
N ALA A 21 2.37 1.50 -7.80
CA ALA A 21 1.47 2.65 -7.75
C ALA A 21 1.75 3.71 -8.82
N LEU A 22 2.94 3.69 -9.43
CA LEU A 22 3.33 4.57 -10.54
C LEU A 22 2.99 3.98 -11.92
N LEU A 23 2.51 2.74 -12.00
CA LEU A 23 1.98 2.19 -13.25
C LEU A 23 0.66 2.87 -13.60
N ASP A 24 0.45 3.08 -14.90
CA ASP A 24 -0.84 3.52 -15.40
C ASP A 24 -1.93 2.51 -15.02
N ASP A 25 -3.12 3.02 -14.70
CA ASP A 25 -4.31 2.25 -14.33
C ASP A 25 -4.27 1.45 -13.03
N VAL A 26 -3.18 1.49 -12.27
CA VAL A 26 -3.10 0.88 -10.93
C VAL A 26 -3.67 1.82 -9.86
N ILE A 27 -4.33 1.23 -8.86
CA ILE A 27 -4.68 1.86 -7.59
C ILE A 27 -4.06 1.03 -6.47
N LEU A 28 -3.10 1.61 -5.75
CA LEU A 28 -2.50 0.94 -4.60
C LEU A 28 -3.34 1.24 -3.35
N ALA A 29 -3.97 0.22 -2.78
CA ALA A 29 -4.63 0.29 -1.49
C ALA A 29 -3.67 -0.10 -0.36
N SER A 30 -3.61 0.68 0.71
CA SER A 30 -2.76 0.39 1.87
C SER A 30 -3.32 0.96 3.17
N TYR A 31 -2.92 0.41 4.31
CA TYR A 31 -3.27 0.97 5.61
C TYR A 31 -2.56 2.32 5.84
N GLY A 32 -3.19 3.19 6.64
CA GLY A 32 -2.73 4.55 6.84
C GLY A 32 -1.37 4.68 7.55
N ASP A 33 -1.04 3.73 8.42
CA ASP A 33 0.23 3.65 9.13
C ASP A 33 1.41 3.33 8.19
N VAL A 34 1.18 2.54 7.13
CA VAL A 34 2.18 2.22 6.10
C VAL A 34 2.54 3.44 5.25
N LEU A 35 1.63 4.40 5.08
CA LEU A 35 1.81 5.50 4.12
C LEU A 35 3.05 6.37 4.39
N ARG A 36 3.48 6.43 5.66
CA ARG A 36 4.60 7.26 6.12
C ARG A 36 5.90 6.47 6.32
N VAL A 37 5.88 5.16 6.10
CA VAL A 37 7.07 4.33 6.32
C VAL A 37 8.12 4.72 5.28
N PRO A 38 9.37 5.00 5.69
CA PRO A 38 10.44 5.35 4.76
C PRO A 38 10.75 4.21 3.79
N ALA A 39 10.89 4.58 2.52
CA ALA A 39 11.35 3.72 1.45
C ALA A 39 12.79 4.12 1.04
N SER A 40 13.34 3.51 -0.02
CA SER A 40 14.63 3.92 -0.60
C SER A 40 14.57 5.36 -1.11
N ASP A 41 15.75 6.00 -1.27
CA ASP A 41 15.88 7.34 -1.83
C ASP A 41 15.03 8.43 -1.13
N ASN A 42 14.80 8.27 0.17
CA ASN A 42 13.94 9.15 0.96
C ASN A 42 12.50 9.20 0.41
N LEU A 43 12.02 8.15 -0.27
CA LEU A 43 10.64 8.03 -0.72
C LEU A 43 9.73 7.48 0.39
N SER A 44 8.43 7.48 0.10
CA SER A 44 7.37 6.85 0.89
C SER A 44 6.09 6.84 0.04
N LEU A 45 5.09 6.04 0.41
CA LEU A 45 3.81 6.03 -0.30
C LEU A 45 3.13 7.41 -0.30
N ILE A 46 3.27 8.19 0.78
CA ILE A 46 2.72 9.56 0.81
C ILE A 46 3.43 10.51 -0.17
N LYS A 47 4.74 10.32 -0.40
CA LYS A 47 5.50 11.10 -1.40
C LYS A 47 5.12 10.67 -2.82
N ALA A 48 5.04 9.37 -3.08
CA ALA A 48 4.58 8.86 -4.37
C ALA A 48 3.15 9.34 -4.71
N ARG A 49 2.25 9.37 -3.72
CA ARG A 49 0.91 9.96 -3.89
C ARG A 49 0.97 11.44 -4.29
N ALA A 50 1.87 12.21 -3.68
CA ALA A 50 2.06 13.62 -4.02
C ALA A 50 2.64 13.82 -5.44
N GLU A 51 3.33 12.81 -5.98
CA GLU A 51 3.86 12.79 -7.35
C GLU A 51 2.83 12.30 -8.39
N GLY A 52 1.62 11.94 -7.96
CA GLY A 52 0.50 11.58 -8.85
C GLY A 52 0.10 10.12 -8.84
N ALA A 53 0.76 9.26 -8.06
CA ALA A 53 0.34 7.87 -7.90
C ALA A 53 -1.06 7.78 -7.25
N ASP A 54 -1.96 6.95 -7.78
CA ASP A 54 -3.27 6.68 -7.17
C ASP A 54 -3.09 5.69 -6.01
N ILE A 55 -2.77 6.23 -4.84
CA ILE A 55 -2.64 5.46 -3.60
C ILE A 55 -3.83 5.78 -2.72
N ARG A 56 -4.61 4.79 -2.27
CA ARG A 56 -5.78 5.00 -1.41
C ARG A 56 -5.59 4.35 -0.05
N MET A 57 -5.94 5.09 1.00
CA MET A 57 -5.94 4.54 2.35
C MET A 57 -7.18 3.67 2.52
N VAL A 58 -7.00 2.50 3.12
CA VAL A 58 -8.08 1.58 3.51
C VAL A 58 -7.96 1.20 4.99
N TYR A 59 -9.04 0.74 5.58
CA TYR A 59 -9.08 0.23 6.96
C TYR A 59 -9.08 -1.29 7.02
N SER A 60 -9.42 -1.95 5.92
CA SER A 60 -9.50 -3.41 5.80
C SER A 60 -9.21 -3.86 4.37
N VAL A 61 -9.01 -5.17 4.19
CA VAL A 61 -8.93 -5.79 2.86
C VAL A 61 -10.29 -5.70 2.12
N ASP A 62 -11.41 -5.72 2.85
CA ASP A 62 -12.75 -5.58 2.28
C ASP A 62 -12.93 -4.22 1.58
N ASP A 63 -12.35 -3.15 2.13
CA ASP A 63 -12.38 -1.83 1.48
C ASP A 63 -11.63 -1.86 0.13
N ALA A 64 -10.52 -2.59 0.03
CA ALA A 64 -9.77 -2.74 -1.21
C ALA A 64 -10.55 -3.60 -2.22
N LEU A 65 -11.23 -4.65 -1.76
CA LEU A 65 -12.11 -5.46 -2.60
C LEU A 65 -13.29 -4.64 -3.13
N ASP A 66 -13.92 -3.82 -2.28
CA ASP A 66 -15.00 -2.93 -2.69
C ASP A 66 -14.54 -1.85 -3.65
N LEU A 67 -13.31 -1.36 -3.50
CA LEU A 67 -12.69 -0.44 -4.45
C LEU A 67 -12.53 -1.12 -5.82
N ALA A 68 -12.04 -2.35 -5.87
CA ALA A 68 -11.89 -3.13 -7.10
C ALA A 68 -13.23 -3.38 -7.80
N ARG A 69 -14.29 -3.68 -7.04
CA ARG A 69 -15.65 -3.86 -7.58
C ARG A 69 -16.24 -2.58 -8.16
N LYS A 70 -15.91 -1.42 -7.57
CA LYS A 70 -16.42 -0.12 -8.01
C LYS A 70 -15.69 0.43 -9.24
N LEU A 71 -14.44 0.03 -9.46
CA LEU A 71 -13.57 0.48 -10.55
C LEU A 71 -13.05 -0.73 -11.34
N PRO A 72 -13.93 -1.48 -12.02
CA PRO A 72 -13.57 -2.72 -12.70
C PRO A 72 -12.57 -2.54 -13.86
N GLU A 73 -12.39 -1.31 -14.35
CA GLU A 73 -11.42 -0.93 -15.37
C GLU A 73 -10.01 -0.65 -14.82
N ARG A 74 -9.85 -0.66 -13.49
CA ARG A 74 -8.59 -0.33 -12.80
C ARG A 74 -8.05 -1.57 -12.10
N GLU A 75 -6.73 -1.69 -12.06
CA GLU A 75 -6.09 -2.74 -11.26
C GLU A 75 -5.92 -2.26 -9.82
N VAL A 76 -6.60 -2.92 -8.87
CA VAL A 76 -6.46 -2.60 -7.45
C VAL A 76 -5.48 -3.57 -6.80
N VAL A 77 -4.38 -3.04 -6.29
CA VAL A 77 -3.35 -3.80 -5.57
C VAL A 77 -3.39 -3.44 -4.09
N PHE A 78 -3.62 -4.42 -3.22
CA PHE A 78 -3.59 -4.21 -1.77
C PHE A 78 -2.24 -4.57 -1.18
N LEU A 79 -1.56 -3.61 -0.54
CA LEU A 79 -0.34 -3.85 0.22
C LEU A 79 -0.68 -4.48 1.57
N ALA A 80 -0.85 -5.80 1.56
CA ALA A 80 -1.11 -6.56 2.77
C ALA A 80 0.10 -6.53 3.71
N ILE A 81 -0.12 -6.04 4.93
CA ILE A 81 0.84 -6.08 6.02
C ILE A 81 0.18 -6.64 7.26
N GLY A 82 0.95 -7.35 8.06
CA GLY A 82 0.41 -7.99 9.26
C GLY A 82 1.25 -9.19 9.68
N PHE A 83 0.95 -9.68 10.87
CA PHE A 83 1.44 -10.95 11.38
C PHE A 83 0.34 -12.01 11.25
N GLU A 84 0.48 -13.14 11.92
CA GLU A 84 -0.43 -14.30 11.82
C GLU A 84 -1.90 -13.96 12.07
N THR A 85 -2.19 -12.87 12.81
CA THR A 85 -3.54 -12.43 13.16
C THR A 85 -4.19 -11.50 12.13
N THR A 86 -3.48 -11.10 11.09
CA THR A 86 -4.03 -10.36 9.95
C THR A 86 -3.88 -11.24 8.70
N PRO A 87 -4.64 -12.34 8.59
CA PRO A 87 -4.66 -13.11 7.35
C PRO A 87 -5.11 -12.20 6.20
N PRO A 88 -4.42 -12.26 5.03
CA PRO A 88 -4.77 -11.48 3.85
C PRO A 88 -6.15 -11.84 3.29
#